data_AF-A0A7W4YU37-F1
#
_entry.id   AF-A0A7W4YU37-F1
#
_cell.length_a   1.000
_cell.length_b   1.000
_cell.length_c   1.000
_cell.angle_alpha   90.00
_cell.angle_beta   90.00
_cell.angle_gamma   90.00
#
_symmetry.space_group_name_H-M   'P 1'
#
loop_
_entity.id
_entity.type
_entity.pdbx_description
1 polymer ?
#
loop_
_entity_poly.entity_id
_entity_poly.type
_entity_poly.pdbx_seq_one_letter_code
_entity_poly.pdbx_strand_id
1 'polypeptide(L)'
;MATFNFELVSPERVLFSGDVDAVVLPATEGDMTVLAGHAPVMTALKTGFLVVTSTPGNGRRVLIRGGFADINQNGLTVLAERALPEEELTQDILDQEILTAEMHYDATNEPAARQAAESAIAQLREAKAALNF
;
A
#
# COMPACT_ATOMS: atom_id res chain seq x y z
N MET A 1 6.59 16.38 -18.25
CA MET A 1 5.48 15.42 -18.10
C MET A 1 4.43 16.10 -17.22
N ALA A 2 3.16 15.72 -17.33
CA ALA A 2 2.14 16.28 -16.45
C ALA A 2 2.26 15.59 -15.08
N THR A 3 2.47 16.37 -14.03
CA THR A 3 2.50 15.89 -12.65
C THR A 3 1.11 16.08 -12.02
N PHE A 4 0.83 15.30 -10.98
CA PHE A 4 -0.34 15.48 -10.14
C PHE A 4 0.05 15.44 -8.66
N ASN A 5 -0.77 16.05 -7.82
CA ASN A 5 -0.54 16.03 -6.39
C ASN A 5 -0.83 14.63 -5.83
N PHE A 6 0.11 14.08 -5.08
CA PHE A 6 -0.02 12.81 -4.39
C PHE A 6 0.24 12.97 -2.90
N GLU A 7 -0.68 12.43 -2.10
CA GLU A 7 -0.59 12.41 -0.65
C GLU A 7 -0.75 11.00 -0.12
N LEU A 8 0.24 10.54 0.65
CA LEU A 8 0.19 9.29 1.39
C LEU A 8 0.07 9.60 2.88
N VAL A 9 -1.10 9.26 3.43
CA VAL A 9 -1.48 9.52 4.81
C VAL A 9 -1.64 8.19 5.53
N SER A 10 -1.03 8.08 6.71
CA SER A 10 -1.26 7.01 7.67
C SER A 10 -1.84 7.60 8.97
N PRO A 11 -2.52 6.81 9.82
CA PRO A 11 -3.02 7.29 11.12
C PRO A 11 -1.94 7.91 12.01
N GLU A 12 -0.70 7.48 11.87
CA GLU A 12 0.44 7.94 12.69
C GLU A 12 1.07 9.23 12.15
N ARG A 13 1.15 9.37 10.82
CA ARG A 13 1.78 10.52 10.14
C ARG A 13 1.48 10.58 8.64
N VAL A 14 1.64 11.77 8.05
CA VAL A 14 1.77 11.93 6.59
C VAL A 14 3.16 11.45 6.18
N LEU A 15 3.22 10.42 5.33
CA LEU A 15 4.48 9.83 4.87
C LEU A 15 5.02 10.50 3.61
N PHE A 16 4.12 10.98 2.76
CA PHE A 16 4.49 11.65 1.53
C PHE A 16 3.42 12.68 1.16
N SER A 17 3.85 13.86 0.72
CA SER A 17 2.98 14.86 0.11
C SER A 17 3.82 15.63 -0.91
N GLY A 18 3.39 15.64 -2.18
CA GLY A 18 4.11 16.33 -3.25
C GLY A 18 3.64 15.94 -4.65
N ASP A 19 4.21 16.60 -5.65
CA ASP A 19 3.92 16.33 -7.05
C ASP A 19 4.64 15.07 -7.56
N VAL A 20 3.91 14.23 -8.29
CA VAL A 20 4.42 12.97 -8.84
C VAL A 20 3.98 12.78 -10.29
N ASP A 21 4.74 11.99 -11.05
CA ASP A 21 4.41 11.64 -12.44
C ASP A 21 3.49 10.42 -12.52
N ALA A 22 3.74 9.42 -11.67
CA ALA A 22 2.99 8.16 -11.67
C ALA A 22 2.99 7.51 -10.28
N VAL A 23 1.88 6.85 -9.92
CA VAL A 23 1.77 6.05 -8.71
C VAL A 23 1.19 4.68 -9.04
N VAL A 24 1.90 3.62 -8.68
CA VAL A 24 1.40 2.24 -8.76
C VAL A 24 0.89 1.83 -7.39
N LEU A 25 -0.37 1.44 -7.30
CA LEU A 25 -1.04 1.07 -6.06
C LEU A 25 -1.65 -0.34 -6.16
N PRO A 26 -1.50 -1.18 -5.12
CA PRO A 26 -2.08 -2.52 -5.09
C PRO A 26 -3.55 -2.43 -4.66
N ALA A 27 -4.47 -2.35 -5.62
CA ALA A 27 -5.90 -2.41 -5.33
C ALA A 27 -6.35 -3.86 -5.06
N THR A 28 -7.49 -4.01 -4.39
CA THR A 28 -8.09 -5.33 -4.14
C THR A 28 -8.39 -6.10 -5.42
N GLU A 29 -8.75 -5.40 -6.50
CA GLU A 29 -9.04 -5.99 -7.81
C GLU A 29 -7.79 -6.20 -8.70
N GLY A 30 -6.61 -5.76 -8.27
CA GLY A 30 -5.37 -5.86 -9.03
C GLY A 30 -4.46 -4.65 -8.87
N ASP A 31 -3.31 -4.65 -9.53
CA ASP A 31 -2.40 -3.52 -9.50
C ASP A 31 -2.88 -2.42 -10.44
N MET A 32 -3.04 -1.21 -9.93
CA MET A 32 -3.51 -0.05 -10.68
C MET A 32 -2.40 0.99 -10.77
N THR A 33 -2.22 1.57 -11.95
CA THR A 33 -1.29 2.68 -12.16
C THR A 33 -2.08 3.96 -12.42
N VAL A 34 -1.87 4.97 -11.58
CA VAL A 34 -2.50 6.29 -11.67
C VAL A 34 -1.51 7.27 -12.29
N LEU A 35 -1.99 8.02 -13.28
CA LEU A 35 -1.25 9.05 -14.01
C LEU A 35 -2.00 10.38 -13.92
N ALA A 36 -1.35 11.47 -14.32
CA ALA A 36 -2.00 12.78 -14.39
C ALA A 36 -3.25 12.75 -15.30
N GLY A 37 -4.36 13.27 -14.77
CA GLY A 37 -5.65 13.32 -15.49
C GLY A 37 -6.48 12.04 -15.42
N HIS A 38 -6.16 11.11 -14.52
CA HIS A 38 -6.98 9.91 -14.28
C HIS A 38 -8.41 10.28 -13.83
N ALA A 39 -9.39 9.45 -14.20
CA ALA A 39 -10.76 9.62 -13.76
C ALA A 39 -10.89 9.45 -12.23
N PRO A 40 -11.80 10.20 -11.57
CA PRO A 40 -11.98 10.08 -10.15
C PRO A 40 -12.55 8.71 -9.78
N VAL A 41 -11.86 8.01 -8.89
CA VAL A 41 -12.15 6.63 -8.48
C VAL A 41 -11.73 6.45 -7.04
N MET A 42 -12.60 5.84 -6.23
CA MET A 42 -12.27 5.41 -4.86
C MET A 42 -12.15 3.88 -4.85
N THR A 43 -11.04 3.35 -4.37
CA THR A 43 -10.79 1.90 -4.32
C THR A 43 -10.12 1.48 -3.02
N ALA A 44 -10.40 0.25 -2.59
CA ALA A 44 -9.74 -0.34 -1.44
C ALA A 44 -8.37 -0.90 -1.85
N LEU A 45 -7.40 -0.76 -0.96
CA LEU A 45 -6.05 -1.26 -1.14
C LEU A 45 -5.86 -2.56 -0.38
N LYS A 46 -5.15 -3.50 -0.99
CA LYS A 46 -4.69 -4.73 -0.34
C LYS A 46 -3.28 -4.52 0.20
N THR A 47 -2.75 -5.51 0.90
CA THR A 47 -1.36 -5.46 1.35
C THR A 47 -0.43 -5.66 0.17
N GLY A 48 0.54 -4.76 -0.01
CA GLY A 48 1.45 -4.80 -1.14
C GLY A 48 2.34 -3.58 -1.24
N PHE A 49 3.20 -3.55 -2.26
CA PHE A 49 4.08 -2.43 -2.50
C PHE A 49 3.39 -1.35 -3.34
N LEU A 50 3.35 -0.15 -2.79
CA LEU A 50 3.02 1.07 -3.49
C LEU A 50 4.31 1.68 -4.05
N VAL A 51 4.32 2.03 -5.33
CA VAL A 51 5.48 2.63 -6.00
C VAL A 51 5.16 4.05 -6.43
N VAL A 52 5.83 5.01 -5.83
CA VAL A 52 5.68 6.44 -6.13
C VAL A 52 6.81 6.88 -7.05
N THR A 53 6.48 7.37 -8.24
CA THR A 53 7.45 7.93 -9.19
C THR A 53 7.33 9.45 -9.22
N SER A 54 8.20 10.13 -8.46
CA SER A 54 8.23 11.60 -8.40
C SER A 54 9.18 12.24 -9.43
N THR A 55 10.17 11.49 -9.91
CA THR A 55 11.07 11.90 -11.00
C THR A 55 11.38 10.68 -11.88
N PRO A 56 11.60 10.87 -13.19
CA PRO A 56 11.95 9.78 -14.08
C PRO A 56 13.23 9.09 -13.60
N GLY A 57 13.09 7.82 -13.16
CA GLY A 57 14.18 6.98 -12.68
C GLY A 57 14.33 6.85 -11.16
N ASN A 58 13.54 7.57 -10.34
CA ASN A 58 13.57 7.43 -8.89
C ASN A 58 12.19 7.06 -8.32
N GLY A 59 11.91 5.75 -8.32
CA GLY A 59 10.69 5.19 -7.76
C GLY A 59 10.88 4.84 -6.27
N ARG A 60 10.13 5.50 -5.38
CA ARG A 60 10.09 5.15 -3.96
C ARG A 60 9.09 4.03 -3.74
N ARG A 61 9.51 2.97 -3.05
CA ARG A 61 8.66 1.83 -2.71
C ARG A 61 8.24 1.92 -1.25
N VAL A 62 6.96 1.75 -1.00
CA VAL A 62 6.37 1.77 0.34
C VAL A 62 5.49 0.55 0.45
N LEU A 63 5.75 -0.32 1.43
CA LEU A 63 4.83 -1.40 1.76
C LEU A 63 3.63 -0.78 2.48
N ILE A 64 2.45 -0.97 1.91
CA ILE A 64 1.19 -0.62 2.57
C ILE A 64 0.50 -1.90 3.02
N ARG A 65 -0.17 -1.84 4.17
CA ARG A 65 -1.03 -2.91 4.66
C ARG A 65 -2.43 -2.34 4.78
N GLY A 66 -3.23 -2.62 3.75
CA GLY A 66 -4.61 -2.16 3.68
C GLY A 66 -4.76 -0.64 3.56
N GLY A 67 -5.97 -0.21 3.22
CA GLY A 67 -6.32 1.21 3.16
C GLY A 67 -7.27 1.53 2.01
N PHE A 68 -7.33 2.81 1.66
CA PHE A 68 -8.14 3.35 0.59
C PHE A 68 -7.32 4.29 -0.28
N ALA A 69 -7.49 4.19 -1.60
CA ALA A 69 -7.01 5.17 -2.55
C ALA A 69 -8.20 5.98 -3.06
N ASP A 70 -8.12 7.29 -2.92
CA ASP A 70 -9.10 8.25 -3.40
C ASP A 70 -8.45 9.09 -4.51
N ILE A 71 -8.89 8.87 -5.74
CA ILE A 71 -8.44 9.61 -6.92
C ILE A 71 -9.48 10.69 -7.20
N ASN A 72 -9.06 11.95 -7.21
CA ASN A 72 -9.91 13.11 -7.48
C ASN A 72 -9.34 13.95 -8.63
N GLN A 73 -10.10 14.96 -9.06
CA GLN A 73 -9.64 15.92 -10.06
C GLN A 73 -8.43 16.74 -9.60
N ASN A 74 -8.24 16.88 -8.29
CA ASN A 74 -7.15 17.63 -7.69
C ASN A 74 -5.87 16.80 -7.49
N GLY A 75 -5.95 15.47 -7.48
CA GLY A 75 -4.82 14.59 -7.16
C GLY A 75 -5.24 13.20 -6.66
N LEU A 76 -4.28 12.45 -6.14
CA LEU A 76 -4.46 11.13 -5.53
C LEU A 76 -4.13 11.20 -4.04
N THR A 77 -5.06 10.77 -3.20
CA THR A 77 -4.85 10.63 -1.76
C THR A 77 -4.94 9.16 -1.38
N VAL A 78 -3.91 8.63 -0.75
CA VAL A 78 -3.89 7.26 -0.22
C VAL A 78 -3.92 7.31 1.29
N LEU A 79 -4.97 6.72 1.85
CA LEU A 79 -5.20 6.51 3.27
C LEU A 79 -4.81 5.08 3.60
N ALA A 80 -3.56 4.85 3.97
CA ALA A 80 -3.07 3.52 4.35
C ALA A 80 -3.29 3.29 5.83
N GLU A 81 -3.80 2.11 6.23
CA GLU A 81 -3.92 1.76 7.66
C GLU A 81 -2.54 1.68 8.31
N ARG A 82 -1.59 1.10 7.57
CA ARG A 82 -0.17 1.07 7.92
C ARG A 82 0.66 1.21 6.67
N ALA A 83 1.72 2.00 6.75
CA ALA A 83 2.61 2.23 5.62
C ALA A 83 4.05 2.31 6.11
N LEU A 84 4.90 1.49 5.49
CA LEU A 84 6.30 1.28 5.85
C LEU A 84 7.15 1.55 4.61
N PRO A 85 7.96 2.61 4.57
CA PRO A 85 8.88 2.83 3.47
C PRO A 85 9.92 1.71 3.40
N GLU A 86 10.39 1.38 2.19
CA GLU A 86 11.37 0.29 1.95
C GLU A 86 12.62 0.39 2.85
N GLU A 87 13.03 1.62 3.19
CA GLU A 87 14.17 1.89 4.07
C GLU A 87 13.95 1.46 5.52
N GLU A 88 12.70 1.42 5.98
CA GLU A 88 12.31 0.99 7.33
C GLU A 88 11.93 -0.51 7.35
N LEU A 89 11.85 -1.18 6.20
CA LEU A 89 11.52 -2.60 6.12
C LEU A 89 12.70 -3.47 6.55
N THR A 90 12.57 -4.10 7.71
CA THR A 90 13.48 -5.13 8.21
C THR A 90 12.76 -6.47 8.29
N GLN A 91 13.53 -7.56 8.28
CA GLN A 91 13.01 -8.91 8.47
C GLN A 91 12.17 -9.02 9.76
N ASP A 92 12.63 -8.40 10.86
CA ASP A 92 11.94 -8.43 12.14
C ASP A 92 10.57 -7.76 12.09
N ILE A 93 10.48 -6.59 11.44
CA ILE A 93 9.20 -5.88 11.25
C ILE A 93 8.24 -6.72 10.40
N LEU A 94 8.72 -7.36 9.33
CA LEU A 94 7.89 -8.24 8.50
C LEU A 94 7.40 -9.47 9.28
N ASP A 95 8.27 -10.10 10.08
CA ASP A 95 7.89 -11.22 10.94
C ASP A 95 6.86 -10.80 12.01
N GLN A 96 7.00 -9.61 12.60
CA GLN A 96 6.00 -9.03 13.51
C GLN A 96 4.66 -8.75 12.83
N GLU A 97 4.67 -8.23 11.60
CA GLU A 97 3.42 -8.01 10.84
C GLU A 97 2.73 -9.33 10.50
N ILE A 98 3.50 -10.37 10.12
CA ILE A 98 2.96 -11.72 9.87
C ILE A 98 2.35 -12.29 11.15
N LEU A 99 3.05 -12.21 12.27
CA LEU A 99 2.54 -12.65 13.58
C LEU A 99 1.25 -11.92 13.96
N THR A 100 1.19 -10.61 13.74
CA THR A 100 -0.01 -9.81 14.01
C THR A 100 -1.17 -10.26 13.12
N ALA A 101 -0.92 -10.53 11.84
CA ALA A 101 -1.92 -11.03 10.91
C ALA A 101 -2.39 -12.46 11.27
N GLU A 102 -1.48 -13.34 11.69
CA GLU A 102 -1.79 -14.69 12.19
C GLU A 102 -2.63 -14.63 13.48
N MET A 103 -2.31 -13.73 14.41
CA MET A 103 -3.13 -13.50 15.60
C MET A 103 -4.56 -13.07 15.27
N HIS A 104 -4.75 -12.21 14.26
CA HIS A 104 -6.08 -11.81 13.81
C HIS A 104 -6.85 -12.98 13.16
N TYR A 105 -6.15 -13.87 12.46
CA TYR A 105 -6.72 -15.09 11.91
C TYR A 105 -7.22 -16.04 13.02
N ASP A 106 -6.39 -16.29 14.04
CA ASP A 106 -6.74 -17.14 15.18
C ASP A 106 -7.86 -16.56 16.06
N ALA A 107 -7.87 -15.23 16.25
CA ALA A 107 -8.88 -14.55 17.06
C ALA A 107 -10.27 -14.50 16.41
N THR A 108 -10.38 -14.73 15.09
CA THR A 108 -11.62 -14.54 14.34
C THR A 108 -12.24 -15.86 13.88
N ASN A 109 -13.50 -16.10 14.27
CA ASN A 109 -14.26 -17.31 13.88
C ASN A 109 -15.12 -17.13 12.63
N GLU A 110 -15.20 -15.91 12.08
CA GLU A 110 -15.99 -15.63 10.89
C GLU A 110 -15.25 -16.05 9.61
N PRO A 111 -15.87 -16.81 8.71
CA PRO A 111 -15.21 -17.34 7.52
C PRO A 111 -14.72 -16.24 6.57
N ALA A 112 -15.47 -15.15 6.42
CA ALA A 112 -15.08 -14.02 5.57
C ALA A 112 -13.84 -13.28 6.12
N ALA A 113 -13.78 -13.10 7.45
CA ALA A 113 -12.66 -12.43 8.10
C ALA A 113 -11.41 -13.32 8.14
N ARG A 114 -11.56 -14.64 8.29
CA ARG A 114 -10.45 -15.59 8.12
C ARG A 114 -9.86 -15.54 6.72
N GLN A 115 -10.70 -15.51 5.68
CA GLN A 115 -10.24 -15.42 4.30
C GLN A 115 -9.49 -14.11 4.04
N ALA A 116 -9.97 -12.98 4.59
CA ALA A 116 -9.26 -11.72 4.51
C ALA A 116 -7.90 -11.77 5.22
N ALA A 117 -7.83 -12.33 6.43
CA ALA A 117 -6.58 -12.48 7.17
C ALA A 117 -5.59 -13.42 6.44
N GLU A 118 -6.06 -14.54 5.89
CA GLU A 118 -5.25 -15.47 5.10
C GLU A 118 -4.66 -14.77 3.86
N SER A 119 -5.46 -13.97 3.16
CA SER A 119 -4.98 -13.19 2.00
C SER A 119 -3.93 -12.15 2.38
N ALA A 120 -4.06 -11.52 3.55
CA ALA A 120 -3.08 -10.58 4.06
C ALA A 120 -1.77 -11.28 4.47
N ILE A 121 -1.85 -12.45 5.11
CA ILE A 121 -0.68 -13.29 5.44
C ILE A 121 0.05 -13.70 4.17
N ALA A 122 -0.67 -14.15 3.14
CA ALA A 122 -0.09 -14.52 1.86
C ALA A 122 0.66 -13.35 1.22
N GLN A 123 0.07 -12.16 1.22
CA GLN A 123 0.67 -10.93 0.68
C GLN A 123 1.92 -10.49 1.45
N LEU A 124 1.91 -10.57 2.80
CA LEU A 124 3.08 -10.25 3.62
C LEU A 124 4.22 -11.25 3.39
N ARG A 125 3.91 -12.53 3.23
CA ARG A 125 4.89 -13.57 2.88
C ARG A 125 5.48 -13.34 1.48
N GLU A 126 4.65 -12.96 0.51
CA GLU A 126 5.10 -12.60 -0.83
C GLU A 126 5.98 -11.34 -0.79
N ALA A 127 5.62 -10.33 0.00
CA ALA A 127 6.44 -9.14 0.19
C ALA A 127 7.80 -9.46 0.83
N LYS A 128 7.83 -10.35 1.83
CA LYS A 128 9.07 -10.86 2.43
C LYS A 128 9.93 -11.60 1.41
N ALA A 129 9.33 -12.42 0.55
CA ALA A 129 10.04 -13.11 -0.53
C ALA A 129 10.59 -12.15 -1.58
N ALA A 130 9.83 -11.11 -1.95
CA ALA A 130 10.23 -10.10 -2.94
C ALA A 130 11.42 -9.23 -2.48
N LEU A 131 11.63 -9.12 -1.16
CA LEU A 131 12.76 -8.39 -0.57
C LEU A 131 14.02 -9.24 -0.40
N ASN A 132 13.98 -10.54 -0.72
CA ASN A 132 15.11 -11.46 -0.82
C ASN A 132 16.14 -11.37 0.34
N PHE A 133 15.64 -11.28 1.58
CA PHE A 133 16.45 -11.43 2.80
C PHE A 133 17.07 -12.84 2.90
#